data_AF-A0A4U6MGG8-F1
#
_entry.id   AF-A0A4U6MGG8-F1
#
_cell.length_a   1.000
_cell.length_b   1.000
_cell.length_c   1.000
_cell.angle_alpha   90.00
_cell.angle_beta   90.00
_cell.angle_gamma   90.00
#
_symmetry.space_group_name_H-M   'P 1'
#
loop_
_entity.id
_entity.type
_entity.pdbx_description
1 polymer ?
#
loop_
_entity_poly.entity_id
_entity_poly.type
_entity_poly.pdbx_seq_one_letter_code
_entity_poly.pdbx_strand_id
1 'polypeptide(L)'
;VESMKPFFGVQAGDLFIATTGYTGEAGYEIAMPNEKAADFWRALVEAGVQPCGLGARDTLRLEAGMNLYGQEMDEGISPLAANMGWTIAWEPADRDF
;
A
#
# COMPACT_ATOMS: atom_id res chain seq x y z
N VAL A 1 18.17 3.68 1.54
CA VAL A 1 16.74 3.35 1.80
C VAL A 1 16.31 3.81 3.19
N GLU A 2 17.16 3.65 4.22
CA GLU A 2 16.91 4.04 5.65
C GLU A 2 16.43 5.48 5.96
N SER A 3 16.32 6.37 4.98
CA SER A 3 15.89 7.76 5.15
C SER A 3 14.68 8.14 4.29
N MET A 4 14.05 7.18 3.62
CA MET A 4 12.83 7.45 2.85
C MET A 4 11.70 7.84 3.78
N LYS A 5 11.10 9.00 3.51
CA LYS A 5 9.84 9.42 4.15
C LYS A 5 8.70 8.51 3.70
N PRO A 6 7.57 8.46 4.41
CA PRO A 6 6.37 7.77 3.95
C PRO A 6 5.93 8.25 2.55
N PHE A 7 5.33 7.35 1.76
CA PHE A 7 4.82 7.63 0.41
C PHE A 7 5.91 8.00 -0.61
N PHE A 8 7.06 7.31 -0.56
CA PHE A 8 8.12 7.37 -1.59
C PHE A 8 8.40 5.98 -2.17
N GLY A 9 8.92 5.94 -3.39
CA GLY A 9 9.39 4.72 -4.05
C GLY A 9 10.74 4.93 -4.71
N VAL A 10 11.61 3.93 -4.66
CA VAL A 10 12.95 3.97 -5.29
C VAL A 10 13.30 2.63 -5.93
N GLN A 11 13.91 2.68 -7.11
CA GLN A 11 14.54 1.51 -7.71
C GLN A 11 15.96 1.36 -7.18
N ALA A 12 16.28 0.19 -6.61
CA ALA A 12 17.60 -0.17 -6.10
C ALA A 12 18.01 -1.54 -6.65
N GLY A 13 18.73 -1.53 -7.78
CA GLY A 13 19.02 -2.75 -8.53
C GLY A 13 17.71 -3.39 -9.04
N ASP A 14 17.50 -4.66 -8.74
CA ASP A 14 16.30 -5.40 -9.16
C ASP A 14 15.09 -5.20 -8.22
N LEU A 15 15.23 -4.43 -7.14
CA LEU A 15 14.17 -4.18 -6.18
C LEU A 15 13.58 -2.78 -6.40
N PHE A 16 12.27 -2.72 -6.58
CA PHE A 16 11.52 -1.49 -6.34
C PHE A 16 11.06 -1.49 -4.89
N ILE A 17 11.50 -0.52 -4.09
CA ILE A 17 11.22 -0.44 -2.66
C ILE A 17 10.39 0.82 -2.41
N ALA A 18 9.21 0.65 -1.81
CA ALA A 18 8.31 1.74 -1.48
C ALA A 18 7.99 1.77 0.02
N THR A 19 7.97 2.97 0.61
CA THR A 19 7.50 3.23 1.99
C THR A 19 5.99 3.43 1.99
N THR A 20 5.27 2.44 1.49
CA THR A 20 3.81 2.34 1.41
C THR A 20 3.33 1.09 2.14
N GLY A 21 2.02 0.97 2.36
CA GLY A 21 1.45 -0.18 3.05
C GLY A 21 -0.06 -0.06 3.26
N TYR A 22 -0.64 -1.11 3.85
CA TYR A 22 -2.09 -1.26 4.01
C TYR A 22 -2.49 -1.76 5.41
N THR A 23 -1.75 -1.32 6.44
CA THR A 23 -1.90 -1.81 7.82
C THR A 23 -1.98 -0.70 8.87
N GLY A 24 -1.74 0.56 8.50
CA GLY A 24 -1.58 1.67 9.45
C GLY A 24 -0.18 1.74 10.10
N GLU A 25 0.68 0.75 9.86
CA GLU A 25 2.02 0.65 10.42
C GLU A 25 3.11 1.05 9.41
N ALA A 26 4.30 1.36 9.93
CA ALA A 26 5.49 1.55 9.09
C ALA A 26 5.92 0.23 8.44
N GLY A 27 6.41 0.30 7.21
CA GLY A 27 6.86 -0.88 6.47
C GLY A 27 7.32 -0.57 5.05
N TYR A 28 7.54 -1.64 4.29
CA TYR A 28 7.87 -1.55 2.87
C TYR A 28 6.96 -2.45 2.04
N GLU A 29 6.62 -1.98 0.84
CA GLU A 29 6.18 -2.83 -0.27
C GLU A 29 7.35 -2.97 -1.25
N ILE A 30 7.70 -4.21 -1.60
CA ILE A 30 8.87 -4.52 -2.41
C ILE A 30 8.45 -5.34 -3.63
N ALA A 31 8.63 -4.77 -4.83
CA ALA A 31 8.41 -5.46 -6.09
C ALA A 31 9.75 -5.89 -6.71
N MET A 32 9.76 -7.05 -7.37
CA MET A 32 10.96 -7.67 -7.94
C MET A 32 10.61 -8.65 -9.07
N PRO A 33 11.59 -9.12 -9.86
CA PRO A 33 11.38 -10.20 -10.83
C PRO A 33 10.82 -11.47 -10.18
N ASN A 34 9.91 -12.14 -10.89
CA ASN A 34 9.18 -13.31 -10.39
C ASN A 34 10.12 -14.43 -9.90
N GLU A 35 11.20 -14.67 -10.63
CA GLU A 35 12.21 -15.68 -10.33
C GLU A 35 12.95 -15.45 -9.02
N LYS A 36 12.93 -14.23 -8.47
CA LYS A 36 13.57 -13.88 -7.19
C LYS A 36 12.64 -13.96 -5.98
N ALA A 37 11.32 -13.93 -6.21
CA ALA A 37 10.34 -13.75 -5.15
C ALA A 37 10.36 -14.86 -4.09
N ALA A 38 10.51 -16.13 -4.49
CA ALA A 38 10.50 -17.26 -3.56
C ALA A 38 11.72 -17.27 -2.62
N ASP A 39 12.91 -16.96 -3.13
CA ASP A 39 14.12 -16.90 -2.32
C ASP A 39 14.13 -15.68 -1.39
N PHE A 40 13.67 -14.53 -1.89
CA PHE A 40 13.51 -13.34 -1.07
C PHE A 40 12.50 -13.56 0.07
N TRP A 41 11.38 -14.23 -0.21
CA TRP A 41 10.39 -14.60 0.80
C TRP A 41 10.99 -15.50 1.89
N ARG A 42 11.77 -16.52 1.51
CA ARG A 42 12.48 -17.38 2.49
C ARG A 42 13.42 -16.57 3.37
N ALA A 43 14.19 -15.65 2.77
CA ALA A 43 15.10 -14.78 3.51
C ALA A 43 14.37 -13.86 4.51
N LEU A 44 13.19 -13.35 4.17
CA LEU A 44 12.36 -12.58 5.10
C LEU A 44 11.91 -13.41 6.30
N VAL A 45 11.46 -14.65 6.07
CA VAL A 45 11.05 -15.57 7.15
C VAL A 45 12.23 -15.92 8.05
N GLU A 46 13.40 -16.20 7.47
CA GLU A 46 14.63 -16.45 8.24
C GLU A 46 15.06 -15.22 9.06
N ALA A 47 14.85 -14.02 8.53
CA ALA A 47 15.06 -12.76 9.24
C ALA A 47 14.00 -12.44 10.31
N GLY A 48 12.99 -13.31 10.49
CA GLY A 48 11.95 -13.18 11.52
C GLY A 48 10.67 -12.46 11.07
N VAL A 49 10.50 -12.18 9.78
CA VAL A 49 9.24 -11.64 9.26
C VAL A 49 8.19 -12.74 9.23
N GLN A 50 7.13 -12.58 10.03
CA GLN A 50 6.07 -13.57 10.12
C GLN A 50 5.13 -13.51 8.90
N PRO A 51 4.85 -14.65 8.23
CA PRO A 51 3.81 -14.73 7.20
C PRO A 51 2.43 -14.34 7.73
N CYS A 52 1.77 -13.39 7.06
CA CYS A 52 0.42 -12.93 7.39
C CYS A 52 -0.54 -13.16 6.23
N GLY A 53 -1.73 -13.70 6.52
CA GLY A 53 -2.76 -14.01 5.52
C GLY A 53 -3.81 -12.90 5.33
N LEU A 54 -4.81 -13.19 4.50
CA LEU A 54 -5.83 -12.22 4.11
C LEU A 54 -6.73 -11.75 5.27
N GLY A 55 -7.06 -12.64 6.23
CA GLY A 55 -7.89 -12.26 7.38
C GLY A 55 -7.22 -11.20 8.25
N ALA A 56 -5.94 -11.37 8.57
CA ALA A 56 -5.18 -10.37 9.31
C ALA A 56 -5.05 -9.05 8.53
N ARG A 57 -4.85 -9.12 7.21
CA ARG A 57 -4.83 -7.93 6.34
C ARG A 57 -6.14 -7.14 6.42
N ASP A 58 -7.28 -7.82 6.40
CA ASP A 58 -8.59 -7.16 6.49
C ASP A 58 -8.85 -6.55 7.87
N THR A 59 -8.43 -7.20 8.95
CA THR A 59 -8.49 -6.59 10.29
C THR A 59 -7.64 -5.32 10.37
N LEU A 60 -6.36 -5.41 9.99
CA LEU A 60 -5.42 -4.29 10.13
C LEU A 60 -5.83 -3.07 9.30
N ARG A 61 -6.25 -3.27 8.04
CA ARG A 61 -6.68 -2.15 7.18
C ARG A 61 -7.92 -1.47 7.75
N LEU A 62 -8.85 -2.25 8.32
CA LEU A 62 -10.10 -1.74 8.86
C LEU A 62 -9.83 -0.92 10.12
N GLU A 63 -8.98 -1.43 11.02
CA GLU A 63 -8.51 -0.72 12.20
C GLU A 63 -7.80 0.60 11.83
N ALA A 64 -7.04 0.59 10.73
CA ALA A 64 -6.36 1.78 10.20
C ALA A 64 -7.28 2.73 9.40
N GLY A 65 -8.56 2.40 9.20
CA GLY A 65 -9.52 3.21 8.44
C GLY A 65 -9.25 3.29 6.94
N MET A 66 -8.62 2.27 6.36
CA MET A 66 -8.32 2.18 4.93
C MET A 66 -9.43 1.46 4.17
N ASN A 67 -9.91 2.09 3.09
CA ASN A 67 -11.03 1.59 2.29
C ASN A 67 -10.65 0.37 1.42
N LEU A 68 -11.54 -0.62 1.41
CA LEU A 68 -11.55 -1.76 0.51
C LEU A 68 -12.58 -1.54 -0.60
N TYR A 69 -12.11 -1.55 -1.85
CA TYR A 69 -12.97 -1.47 -3.03
C TYR A 69 -13.97 -2.64 -3.07
N GLY A 70 -15.23 -2.35 -3.39
CA GLY A 70 -16.37 -3.26 -3.31
C GLY A 70 -17.03 -3.35 -1.92
N GLN A 71 -16.48 -2.69 -0.90
CA GLN A 71 -17.11 -2.52 0.42
C GLN A 71 -17.38 -1.05 0.73
N GLU A 72 -16.33 -0.24 0.94
CA GLU A 72 -16.51 1.18 1.27
C GLU A 72 -16.89 2.03 0.05
N MET A 73 -16.47 1.60 -1.15
CA MET A 73 -16.83 2.26 -2.41
C MET A 73 -16.82 1.28 -3.58
N ASP A 74 -17.63 1.59 -4.57
CA ASP A 74 -17.64 0.99 -5.90
C ASP A 74 -18.05 2.06 -6.92
N GLU A 75 -18.38 1.65 -8.15
CA GLU A 75 -18.82 2.55 -9.23
C GLU A 75 -20.09 3.36 -8.87
N GLY A 76 -20.90 2.89 -7.92
CA GLY A 76 -22.13 3.54 -7.46
C GLY A 76 -21.95 4.48 -6.27
N ILE A 77 -20.78 4.50 -5.62
CA ILE A 77 -20.52 5.30 -4.43
C ILE A 77 -19.55 6.44 -4.76
N SER A 78 -20.01 7.67 -4.56
CA SER A 78 -19.15 8.85 -4.70
C SER A 78 -17.98 8.78 -3.70
N PRO A 79 -16.75 9.15 -4.09
CA PRO A 79 -15.62 9.22 -3.17
C PRO A 79 -15.87 10.16 -1.97
N LEU A 80 -16.75 11.15 -2.13
CA LEU A 80 -17.17 12.05 -1.05
C LEU A 80 -17.96 11.33 0.05
N ALA A 81 -18.67 10.25 -0.30
CA ALA A 81 -19.42 9.42 0.64
C ALA A 81 -18.57 8.30 1.26
N ALA A 82 -17.32 8.15 0.82
CA ALA A 82 -16.42 7.06 1.21
C ALA A 82 -15.16 7.56 1.93
N ASN A 83 -15.21 8.70 2.64
CA ASN A 83 -14.03 9.26 3.34
C ASN A 83 -12.82 9.56 2.42
N MET A 84 -13.03 9.76 1.11
CA MET A 84 -11.96 10.05 0.15
C MET A 84 -11.96 11.51 -0.32
N GLY A 85 -12.77 12.39 0.26
CA GLY A 85 -12.80 13.80 -0.13
C GLY A 85 -11.43 14.50 -0.06
N TRP A 86 -10.56 14.05 0.84
CA TRP A 86 -9.20 14.57 1.00
C TRP A 86 -8.25 14.18 -0.14
N THR A 87 -8.57 13.14 -0.93
CA THR A 87 -7.74 12.71 -2.08
C THR A 87 -8.11 13.45 -3.36
N ILE A 88 -9.24 14.17 -3.37
CA ILE A 88 -9.68 14.95 -4.52
C ILE A 88 -8.92 16.27 -4.55
N ALA A 89 -8.08 16.43 -5.57
CA ALA A 89 -7.39 17.69 -5.84
C ALA A 89 -8.31 18.66 -6.58
N TRP A 90 -9.12 19.42 -5.84
CA TRP A 90 -10.10 20.37 -6.38
C TRP A 90 -9.48 21.47 -7.24
N GLU A 91 -8.31 21.96 -6.85
CA GLU A 91 -7.60 23.03 -7.52
C GLU A 91 -6.35 22.53 -8.25
N PRO A 92 -6.00 23.10 -9.41
CA PRO A 92 -6.73 24.18 -10.09
C PRO A 92 -8.03 23.68 -10.75
N ALA A 93 -9.09 24.50 -10.68
CA ALA A 93 -10.43 24.16 -11.19
C ALA A 93 -10.53 24.06 -12.72
N ASP A 94 -9.57 24.64 -13.44
CA ASP A 94 -9.46 24.64 -14.90
C ASP A 94 -8.53 23.56 -15.45
N ARG A 95 -8.18 22.55 -14.63
CA ARG A 95 -7.32 21.44 -15.04
C ARG A 95 -7.98 20.60 -16.12
N ASP A 96 -7.26 20.42 -17.22
CA ASP A 96 -7.63 19.52 -18.31
C ASP A 96 -7.18 18.08 -17.95
N PHE A 97 -8.15 17.17 -17.82
CA PHE A 97 -7.93 15.76 -17.41
C PHE A 97 -8.10 14.80 -18.58
#